data_AF-A0A1M4U521-F1
#
_entry.id   AF-A0A1M4U521-F1
#
_cell.length_a   1.000
_cell.length_b   1.000
_cell.length_c   1.000
_cell.angle_alpha   90.00
_cell.angle_beta   90.00
_cell.angle_gamma   90.00
#
_symmetry.space_group_name_H-M   'P 1'
#
loop_
_entity.id
_entity.type
_entity.pdbx_description
1 polymer ?
#
loop_
_entity_poly.entity_id
_entity_poly.type
_entity_poly.pdbx_seq_one_letter_code
_entity_poly.pdbx_strand_id
1 'polypeptide(L)'
;MRIPAVADAAQGVDHLRAASERINGANPVEALELVDCDPPAVRTRAQEALKAARLVGEAADIAHRAVSGALQGWRGPAADAFARAGGDTVDNLRQTRQRTQDTGEAGLGIADRLDEITQETSRRSTAIAQAVDGACDVVLRSDPADPNFVPAAQAVNGAVNDVITVCEKDVTEVGHLGAVLDGLA
;
A
#
# COMPACT_ATOMS: atom_id res chain seq x y z
N MET A 1 -4.15 4.04 -13.37
CA MET A 1 -5.47 3.41 -13.58
C MET A 1 -6.07 3.32 -12.20
N ARG A 2 -7.22 3.95 -11.94
CA ARG A 2 -7.83 3.96 -10.60
C ARG A 2 -8.27 2.55 -10.24
N ILE A 3 -8.01 2.10 -9.01
CA ILE A 3 -8.44 0.76 -8.61
C ILE A 3 -9.97 0.71 -8.45
N PRO A 4 -10.63 -0.42 -8.76
CA PRO A 4 -12.10 -0.50 -8.83
C PRO A 4 -12.80 0.03 -7.59
N ALA A 5 -12.31 -0.28 -6.39
CA ALA A 5 -12.92 0.19 -5.14
C ALA A 5 -12.95 1.73 -5.03
N VAL A 6 -11.87 2.42 -5.41
CA VAL A 6 -11.82 3.89 -5.39
C VAL A 6 -12.67 4.48 -6.50
N ALA A 7 -12.75 3.82 -7.66
CA ALA A 7 -13.64 4.25 -8.74
C ALA A 7 -15.12 4.17 -8.32
N ASP A 8 -15.51 3.06 -7.71
CA ASP A 8 -16.87 2.83 -7.21
C ASP A 8 -17.21 3.79 -6.06
N ALA A 9 -16.27 4.05 -5.14
CA ALA A 9 -16.46 5.04 -4.08
C ALA A 9 -16.54 6.47 -4.62
N ALA A 10 -15.72 6.83 -5.60
CA ALA A 10 -15.79 8.14 -6.27
C ALA A 10 -17.17 8.36 -6.89
N GLN A 11 -17.73 7.33 -7.53
CA GLN A 11 -19.12 7.36 -8.02
C GLN A 11 -20.13 7.43 -6.86
N GLY A 12 -19.90 6.67 -5.78
CA GLY A 12 -20.75 6.66 -4.58
C GLY A 12 -20.82 8.00 -3.85
N VAL A 13 -19.80 8.86 -4.00
CA VAL A 13 -19.76 10.20 -3.41
C VAL A 13 -20.09 11.33 -4.40
N ASP A 14 -20.47 11.02 -5.64
CA ASP A 14 -20.72 12.05 -6.67
C ASP A 14 -21.85 13.04 -6.28
N HIS A 15 -22.90 12.54 -5.62
CA HIS A 15 -24.00 13.39 -5.17
C HIS A 15 -23.54 14.36 -4.07
N LEU A 16 -22.72 13.87 -3.14
CA LEU A 16 -22.09 14.67 -2.10
C LEU A 16 -21.14 15.71 -2.71
N ARG A 17 -20.33 15.32 -3.71
CA ARG A 17 -19.45 16.22 -4.45
C ARG A 17 -20.25 17.35 -5.11
N ALA A 18 -21.30 17.03 -5.84
CA ALA A 18 -22.12 18.04 -6.51
C ALA A 18 -22.77 19.01 -5.51
N ALA A 19 -23.27 18.51 -4.38
CA ALA A 19 -23.82 19.36 -3.32
C ALA A 19 -22.75 20.26 -2.69
N SER A 20 -21.55 19.72 -2.44
CA SER A 20 -20.40 20.47 -1.93
C SER A 20 -19.96 21.58 -2.90
N GLU A 21 -19.86 21.28 -4.19
CA GLU A 21 -19.51 22.25 -5.23
C GLU A 21 -20.49 23.43 -5.25
N ARG A 22 -21.79 23.17 -5.10
CA ARG A 22 -22.82 24.22 -5.05
C ARG A 22 -22.63 25.19 -3.89
N ILE A 23 -22.08 24.73 -2.77
CA ILE A 23 -21.79 25.56 -1.60
C ILE A 23 -20.33 26.02 -1.54
N ASN A 24 -19.56 25.84 -2.61
CA ASN A 24 -18.11 26.11 -2.69
C ASN A 24 -17.30 25.38 -1.60
N GLY A 25 -17.72 24.17 -1.25
CA GLY A 25 -17.02 23.28 -0.32
C GLY A 25 -15.87 22.51 -0.99
N ALA A 26 -15.20 21.68 -0.20
CA ALA A 26 -14.10 20.83 -0.67
C ALA A 26 -14.60 19.65 -1.53
N ASN A 27 -13.69 19.04 -2.28
CA ASN A 27 -13.97 17.91 -3.15
C ASN A 27 -13.63 16.57 -2.45
N PRO A 28 -14.62 15.74 -2.06
CA PRO A 28 -14.35 14.46 -1.40
C PRO A 28 -13.69 13.43 -2.34
N VAL A 29 -13.79 13.59 -3.66
CA VAL A 29 -13.16 12.69 -4.64
C VAL A 29 -11.65 12.88 -4.67
N GLU A 30 -11.17 14.13 -4.53
CA GLU A 30 -9.73 14.42 -4.45
C GLU A 30 -9.08 13.74 -3.24
N ALA A 31 -9.79 13.66 -2.10
CA ALA A 31 -9.29 12.94 -0.94
C ALA A 31 -9.21 11.43 -1.16
N LEU A 32 -10.20 10.83 -1.83
CA LEU A 32 -10.19 9.41 -2.20
C LEU A 32 -9.03 9.06 -3.15
N GLU A 33 -8.64 9.98 -4.04
CA GLU A 33 -7.49 9.80 -4.93
C GLU A 33 -6.16 9.68 -4.16
N LEU A 34 -6.05 10.25 -2.96
CA LEU A 34 -4.86 10.11 -2.12
C LEU A 34 -4.67 8.68 -1.59
N VAL A 35 -5.75 7.88 -1.54
CA VAL A 35 -5.76 6.49 -1.06
C VAL A 35 -5.77 5.48 -2.23
N ASP A 36 -5.71 5.96 -3.47
CA ASP A 36 -5.60 5.15 -4.69
C ASP A 36 -4.19 4.56 -4.81
N CYS A 37 -3.96 3.49 -4.06
CA CYS A 37 -2.74 2.68 -4.15
C CYS A 37 -2.91 1.56 -5.20
N ASP A 38 -1.80 0.95 -5.63
CA ASP A 38 -1.81 -0.20 -6.56
C ASP A 38 -1.29 -1.48 -5.85
N PRO A 39 -2.11 -2.12 -4.99
CA PRO A 39 -1.74 -3.35 -4.31
C PRO A 39 -1.27 -4.48 -5.25
N PRO A 40 -1.90 -4.70 -6.43
CA PRO A 40 -1.41 -5.67 -7.41
C PRO A 40 0.03 -5.42 -7.87
N ALA A 41 0.42 -4.17 -8.11
CA ALA A 41 1.79 -3.83 -8.47
C ALA A 41 2.77 -4.15 -7.33
N VAL A 42 2.44 -3.80 -6.09
CA VAL A 42 3.27 -4.13 -4.91
C VAL A 42 3.42 -5.65 -4.76
N ARG A 43 2.31 -6.40 -4.87
CA ARG A 43 2.31 -7.87 -4.82
C ARG A 43 3.19 -8.48 -5.90
N THR A 44 3.16 -7.95 -7.11
CA THR A 44 4.01 -8.40 -8.23
C THR A 44 5.49 -8.22 -7.88
N ARG A 45 5.88 -7.05 -7.37
CA ARG A 45 7.28 -6.78 -6.95
C ARG A 45 7.73 -7.65 -5.80
N ALA A 46 6.85 -7.89 -4.82
CA ALA A 46 7.12 -8.79 -3.71
C ALA A 46 7.38 -10.23 -4.19
N GLN A 47 6.58 -10.72 -5.16
CA GLN A 47 6.79 -12.03 -5.79
C GLN A 47 8.10 -12.10 -6.58
N GLU A 48 8.47 -11.02 -7.27
CA GLU A 48 9.78 -10.92 -7.95
C GLU A 48 10.94 -11.03 -6.95
N ALA A 49 10.85 -10.38 -5.78
CA ALA A 49 11.84 -10.50 -4.72
C ALA A 49 11.94 -11.95 -4.20
N LEU A 50 10.81 -12.62 -3.92
CA LEU A 50 10.82 -14.03 -3.49
C LEU A 50 11.46 -14.95 -4.54
N LYS A 51 11.19 -14.71 -5.82
CA LYS A 51 11.84 -15.44 -6.92
C LYS A 51 13.35 -15.19 -6.94
N ALA A 52 13.79 -13.94 -6.75
CA ALA A 52 15.21 -13.61 -6.65
C ALA A 52 15.88 -14.29 -5.45
N ALA A 53 15.24 -14.29 -4.28
CA ALA A 53 15.75 -14.98 -3.08
C ALA A 53 15.99 -16.48 -3.34
N ARG A 54 15.07 -17.14 -4.06
CA ARG A 54 15.25 -18.54 -4.47
C ARG A 54 16.50 -18.72 -5.35
N LEU A 55 16.69 -17.87 -6.36
CA LEU A 55 17.87 -17.95 -7.25
C LEU A 55 19.17 -17.72 -6.48
N VAL A 56 19.20 -16.80 -5.53
CA VAL A 56 20.36 -16.57 -4.64
C VAL A 56 20.64 -17.81 -3.78
N GLY A 57 19.59 -18.48 -3.29
CA GLY A 57 19.72 -19.76 -2.58
C GLY A 57 20.36 -20.85 -3.42
N GLU A 58 19.89 -21.01 -4.67
CA GLU A 58 20.46 -21.97 -5.62
C GLU A 58 21.95 -21.66 -5.91
N ALA A 59 22.31 -20.38 -6.03
CA ALA A 59 23.70 -19.94 -6.18
C ALA A 59 24.56 -20.25 -4.93
N ALA A 60 24.02 -20.03 -3.73
CA ALA A 60 24.71 -20.36 -2.47
C ALA A 60 25.02 -21.86 -2.38
N ASP A 61 24.06 -22.71 -2.77
CA ASP A 61 24.25 -24.17 -2.77
C ASP A 61 25.29 -24.63 -3.79
N ILE A 62 25.32 -24.01 -4.98
CA ILE A 62 26.35 -24.26 -6.00
C ILE A 62 27.72 -23.84 -5.48
N ALA A 63 27.84 -22.64 -4.91
CA ALA A 63 29.08 -22.12 -4.35
C ALA A 63 29.61 -23.02 -3.22
N HIS A 64 28.72 -23.46 -2.31
CA HIS A 64 29.09 -24.37 -1.23
C HIS A 64 29.65 -25.68 -1.76
N ARG A 65 28.98 -26.31 -2.74
CA ARG A 65 29.48 -27.55 -3.36
C ARG A 65 30.82 -27.34 -4.07
N ALA A 66 31.01 -26.22 -4.76
CA ALA A 66 32.27 -25.90 -5.44
C ALA A 66 33.42 -25.72 -4.45
N VAL A 67 33.20 -24.98 -3.37
CA VAL A 67 34.20 -24.78 -2.30
C VAL A 67 34.56 -26.11 -1.63
N SER A 68 33.56 -26.89 -1.21
CA SER A 68 33.79 -28.19 -0.57
C SER A 68 34.47 -29.19 -1.51
N GLY A 69 34.11 -29.18 -2.80
CA GLY A 69 34.74 -30.03 -3.82
C GLY A 69 36.21 -29.68 -4.05
N ALA A 70 36.53 -28.39 -4.17
CA ALA A 70 37.91 -27.93 -4.38
C ALA A 70 38.84 -28.24 -3.18
N LEU A 71 38.28 -28.32 -1.97
CA LEU A 71 39.03 -28.67 -0.76
C LEU A 71 39.28 -30.18 -0.61
N GLN A 72 38.66 -31.04 -1.43
CA GLN A 72 38.89 -32.49 -1.32
C GLN A 72 40.33 -32.83 -1.70
N GLY A 73 41.09 -33.34 -0.73
CA GLY A 73 42.48 -33.73 -0.93
C GLY A 73 43.48 -32.56 -0.94
N TRP A 74 42.99 -31.31 -0.87
CA TRP A 74 43.85 -30.12 -0.76
C TRP A 74 44.09 -29.76 0.72
N ARG A 75 45.36 -29.64 1.11
CA ARG A 75 45.76 -29.34 2.50
C ARG A 75 46.82 -28.24 2.55
N GLY A 76 46.94 -27.61 3.71
CA GLY A 76 47.95 -26.61 4.02
C GLY A 76 47.41 -25.18 3.98
N PRO A 77 48.26 -24.17 4.26
CA PRO A 77 47.83 -22.80 4.52
C PRO A 77 47.01 -22.15 3.38
N ALA A 78 47.27 -22.53 2.12
CA ALA A 78 46.52 -22.04 0.96
C ALA A 78 45.10 -22.63 0.91
N ALA A 79 44.92 -23.91 1.27
CA ALA A 79 43.61 -24.54 1.38
C ALA A 79 42.79 -23.87 2.51
N ASP A 80 43.43 -23.56 3.65
CA ASP A 80 42.77 -22.87 4.75
C ASP A 80 42.32 -21.45 4.36
N ALA A 81 43.15 -20.72 3.61
CA ALA A 81 42.81 -19.39 3.11
C ALA A 81 41.63 -19.43 2.11
N PHE A 82 41.64 -20.41 1.19
CA PHE A 82 40.54 -20.62 0.26
C PHE A 82 39.25 -21.04 0.97
N ALA A 83 39.35 -21.93 1.96
CA ALA A 83 38.19 -22.37 2.75
C ALA A 83 37.51 -21.20 3.47
N ARG A 84 38.30 -20.29 4.06
CA ARG A 84 37.78 -19.07 4.68
C ARG A 84 37.06 -18.17 3.68
N ALA A 85 37.74 -17.78 2.59
CA ALA A 85 37.15 -16.89 1.58
C ALA A 85 35.91 -17.49 0.89
N GLY A 86 35.93 -18.81 0.64
CA GLY A 86 34.80 -19.55 0.12
C GLY A 86 33.63 -19.61 1.10
N GLY A 87 33.91 -19.83 2.39
CA GLY A 87 32.93 -19.76 3.48
C GLY A 87 32.27 -18.39 3.55
N ASP A 88 33.06 -17.32 3.59
CA ASP A 88 32.57 -15.93 3.63
C ASP A 88 31.65 -15.64 2.43
N THR A 89 32.00 -16.13 1.23
CA THR A 89 31.17 -15.97 0.03
C THR A 89 29.83 -16.70 0.15
N VAL A 90 29.83 -17.94 0.64
CA VAL A 90 28.60 -18.73 0.85
C VAL A 90 27.70 -18.09 1.90
N ASP A 91 28.29 -17.60 3.00
CA ASP A 91 27.55 -16.96 4.07
C ASP A 91 26.94 -15.63 3.63
N ASN A 92 27.68 -14.84 2.86
CA ASN A 92 27.14 -13.63 2.23
C ASN A 92 25.95 -13.93 1.32
N LEU A 93 26.03 -14.95 0.45
CA LEU A 93 24.91 -15.35 -0.41
C LEU A 93 23.69 -15.80 0.40
N ARG A 94 23.90 -16.56 1.49
CA ARG A 94 22.80 -16.96 2.39
C ARG A 94 22.15 -15.77 3.07
N GLN A 95 22.94 -14.80 3.52
CA GLN A 95 22.42 -13.58 4.14
C GLN A 95 21.66 -12.72 3.13
N THR A 96 22.17 -12.56 1.91
CA THR A 96 21.46 -11.87 0.83
C THR A 96 20.14 -12.55 0.52
N ARG A 97 20.13 -13.88 0.38
CA ARG A 97 18.90 -14.64 0.21
C ARG A 97 17.88 -14.32 1.30
N GLN A 98 18.30 -14.36 2.57
CA GLN A 98 17.39 -14.15 3.70
C GLN A 98 16.77 -12.75 3.63
N ARG A 99 17.58 -11.71 3.47
CA ARG A 99 17.06 -10.33 3.37
C ARG A 99 16.10 -10.17 2.19
N THR A 100 16.45 -10.70 1.02
CA THR A 100 15.57 -10.65 -0.16
C THR A 100 14.26 -11.41 0.07
N GLN A 101 14.30 -12.53 0.80
CA GLN A 101 13.11 -13.27 1.20
C GLN A 101 12.24 -12.44 2.16
N ASP A 102 12.84 -11.86 3.20
CA ASP A 102 12.15 -11.03 4.19
C ASP A 102 11.48 -9.80 3.52
N THR A 103 12.18 -9.14 2.58
CA THR A 103 11.61 -8.06 1.77
C THR A 103 10.41 -8.53 0.95
N GLY A 104 10.49 -9.71 0.34
CA GLY A 104 9.39 -10.29 -0.44
C GLY A 104 8.18 -10.62 0.43
N GLU A 105 8.38 -11.23 1.60
CA GLU A 105 7.31 -11.58 2.54
C GLU A 105 6.65 -10.31 3.11
N ALA A 106 7.44 -9.31 3.51
CA ALA A 106 6.93 -8.02 3.97
C ALA A 106 6.15 -7.30 2.87
N GLY A 107 6.65 -7.31 1.63
CA GLY A 107 5.96 -6.71 0.49
C GLY A 107 4.59 -7.34 0.20
N LEU A 108 4.43 -8.66 0.41
CA LEU A 108 3.12 -9.32 0.30
C LEU A 108 2.16 -8.85 1.40
N GLY A 109 2.62 -8.82 2.65
CA GLY A 109 1.79 -8.33 3.77
C GLY A 109 1.37 -6.87 3.61
N ILE A 110 2.26 -6.03 3.07
CA ILE A 110 1.94 -4.63 2.75
C ILE A 110 0.91 -4.55 1.63
N ALA A 111 1.06 -5.34 0.55
CA ALA A 111 0.07 -5.36 -0.52
C ALA A 111 -1.33 -5.73 -0.01
N ASP A 112 -1.43 -6.74 0.85
CA ASP A 112 -2.72 -7.13 1.43
C ASP A 112 -3.29 -6.03 2.32
N ARG A 113 -2.45 -5.38 3.14
CA ARG A 113 -2.90 -4.27 3.99
C ARG A 113 -3.34 -3.03 3.20
N LEU A 114 -2.63 -2.71 2.11
CA LEU A 114 -3.01 -1.63 1.20
C LEU A 114 -4.39 -1.88 0.58
N ASP A 115 -4.64 -3.11 0.12
CA ASP A 115 -5.94 -3.49 -0.43
C ASP A 115 -7.07 -3.37 0.62
N GLU A 116 -6.84 -3.84 1.85
CA GLU A 116 -7.78 -3.67 2.96
C GLU A 116 -8.08 -2.20 3.26
N ILE A 117 -7.04 -1.36 3.34
CA ILE A 117 -7.17 0.08 3.59
C ILE A 117 -8.04 0.70 2.52
N THR A 118 -7.74 0.46 1.23
CA THR A 118 -8.52 1.06 0.16
C THR A 118 -9.97 0.59 0.18
N GLN A 119 -10.23 -0.71 0.38
CA GLN A 119 -11.60 -1.23 0.45
C GLN A 119 -12.37 -0.62 1.62
N GLU A 120 -11.76 -0.53 2.81
CA GLU A 120 -12.40 0.04 4.00
C GLU A 120 -12.66 1.54 3.82
N THR A 121 -11.68 2.30 3.34
CA THR A 121 -11.81 3.74 3.03
C THR A 121 -12.97 3.96 2.07
N SER A 122 -12.97 3.22 0.96
CA SER A 122 -13.98 3.31 -0.11
C SER A 122 -15.39 3.06 0.43
N ARG A 123 -15.53 2.01 1.27
CA ARG A 123 -16.79 1.66 1.92
C ARG A 123 -17.26 2.73 2.90
N ARG A 124 -16.37 3.23 3.76
CA ARG A 124 -16.69 4.26 4.76
C ARG A 124 -17.10 5.58 4.10
N SER A 125 -16.36 6.01 3.09
CA SER A 125 -16.67 7.24 2.35
C SER A 125 -18.03 7.17 1.65
N THR A 126 -18.34 6.03 1.04
CA THR A 126 -19.66 5.80 0.44
C THR A 126 -20.77 5.82 1.48
N ALA A 127 -20.56 5.18 2.64
CA ALA A 127 -21.54 5.18 3.73
C ALA A 127 -21.79 6.58 4.30
N ILE A 128 -20.74 7.40 4.42
CA ILE A 128 -20.85 8.81 4.85
C ILE A 128 -21.71 9.60 3.86
N ALA A 129 -21.44 9.48 2.55
CA ALA A 129 -22.23 10.16 1.52
C ALA A 129 -23.71 9.73 1.53
N GLN A 130 -23.98 8.43 1.67
CA GLN A 130 -25.34 7.89 1.76
C GLN A 130 -26.10 8.42 2.98
N ALA A 131 -25.43 8.62 4.12
CA ALA A 131 -26.06 9.12 5.34
C ALA A 131 -26.58 10.57 5.20
N VAL A 132 -26.02 11.36 4.28
CA VAL A 132 -26.41 12.76 4.03
C VAL A 132 -27.06 12.97 2.66
N ASP A 133 -27.49 11.90 1.98
CA ASP A 133 -28.06 11.97 0.63
C ASP A 133 -29.27 12.93 0.54
N GLY A 134 -30.15 12.89 1.55
CA GLY A 134 -31.28 13.81 1.66
C GLY A 134 -30.87 15.28 1.84
N ALA A 135 -29.77 15.55 2.55
CA ALA A 135 -29.23 16.91 2.68
C ALA A 135 -28.59 17.38 1.37
N CYS A 136 -27.95 16.49 0.61
CA CYS A 136 -27.43 16.78 -0.72
C CYS A 136 -28.58 17.20 -1.66
N ASP A 137 -29.70 16.48 -1.61
CA ASP A 137 -30.91 16.78 -2.38
C ASP A 137 -31.47 18.18 -2.06
N VAL A 138 -31.53 18.55 -0.77
CA VAL A 138 -31.98 19.89 -0.33
C VAL A 138 -31.01 20.96 -0.83
N VAL A 139 -29.70 20.78 -0.65
CA VAL A 139 -28.70 21.74 -1.12
C VAL A 139 -28.83 21.96 -2.62
N LEU A 140 -28.94 20.90 -3.42
CA LEU A 140 -28.98 20.98 -4.88
C LEU A 140 -30.26 21.59 -5.44
N ARG A 141 -31.42 21.35 -4.80
CA ARG A 141 -32.73 21.71 -5.34
C ARG A 141 -33.34 22.96 -4.72
N SER A 142 -32.99 23.32 -3.48
CA SER A 142 -33.55 24.49 -2.80
C SER A 142 -32.82 25.79 -3.17
N ASP A 143 -33.57 26.89 -3.09
CA ASP A 143 -33.00 28.23 -3.09
C ASP A 143 -32.21 28.45 -1.79
N PRO A 144 -31.06 29.16 -1.81
CA PRO A 144 -30.33 29.51 -0.59
C PRO A 144 -31.14 30.23 0.50
N ALA A 145 -32.27 30.86 0.15
CA ALA A 145 -33.20 31.48 1.09
C ALA A 145 -34.15 30.48 1.80
N ASP A 146 -34.18 29.20 1.38
CA ASP A 146 -34.94 28.14 2.05
C ASP A 146 -34.38 27.93 3.48
N PRO A 147 -35.23 27.93 4.52
CA PRO A 147 -34.78 27.72 5.91
C PRO A 147 -34.05 26.39 6.12
N ASN A 148 -34.27 25.39 5.27
CA ASN A 148 -33.60 24.09 5.34
C ASN A 148 -32.23 24.07 4.62
N PHE A 149 -31.93 25.08 3.79
CA PHE A 149 -30.70 25.12 3.00
C PHE A 149 -29.46 25.16 3.91
N VAL A 150 -29.44 26.06 4.91
CA VAL A 150 -28.27 26.23 5.78
C VAL A 150 -27.97 24.98 6.61
N PRO A 151 -28.95 24.34 7.30
CA PRO A 151 -28.71 23.06 7.96
C PRO A 151 -28.22 21.96 7.02
N ALA A 152 -28.79 21.87 5.80
CA ALA A 152 -28.37 20.88 4.82
C ALA A 152 -26.94 21.12 4.32
N ALA A 153 -26.57 22.38 4.05
CA ALA A 153 -25.21 22.76 3.67
C ALA A 153 -24.18 22.44 4.78
N GLN A 154 -24.55 22.61 6.06
CA GLN A 154 -23.71 22.21 7.18
C GLN A 154 -23.51 20.70 7.26
N ALA A 155 -24.57 19.92 7.04
CA ALA A 155 -24.47 18.45 7.01
C ALA A 155 -23.60 17.96 5.84
N VAL A 156 -23.74 18.56 4.66
CA VAL A 156 -22.88 18.27 3.48
C VAL A 156 -21.42 18.58 3.78
N ASN A 157 -21.12 19.78 4.30
CA ASN A 157 -19.74 20.14 4.67
C ASN A 157 -19.15 19.21 5.74
N GLY A 158 -19.96 18.83 6.74
CA GLY A 158 -19.55 17.86 7.76
C GLY A 158 -19.17 16.51 7.15
N ALA A 159 -20.02 15.97 6.28
CA ALA A 159 -19.77 14.71 5.59
C ALA A 159 -18.53 14.76 4.69
N VAL A 160 -18.31 15.86 3.97
CA VAL A 160 -17.08 16.04 3.17
C VAL A 160 -15.84 16.03 4.06
N ASN A 161 -15.87 16.76 5.18
CA ASN A 161 -14.76 16.76 6.14
C ASN A 161 -14.53 15.37 6.76
N ASP A 162 -15.59 14.62 7.02
CA ASP A 162 -15.48 13.25 7.53
C ASP A 162 -14.80 12.34 6.49
N VAL A 163 -15.18 12.43 5.21
CA VAL A 163 -14.51 11.69 4.11
C VAL A 163 -13.03 12.06 4.03
N ILE A 164 -12.70 13.35 4.06
CA ILE A 164 -11.31 13.82 4.04
C ILE A 164 -10.53 13.25 5.23
N THR A 165 -11.11 13.34 6.44
CA THR A 165 -10.49 12.85 7.67
C THR A 165 -10.23 11.34 7.61
N VAL A 166 -11.15 10.57 7.04
CA VAL A 166 -10.95 9.13 6.81
C VAL A 166 -9.76 8.91 5.89
N CYS A 167 -9.72 9.60 4.76
CA CYS A 167 -8.64 9.45 3.78
C CYS A 167 -7.28 9.87 4.35
N GLU A 168 -7.18 10.99 5.08
CA GLU A 168 -5.92 11.46 5.68
C GLU A 168 -5.35 10.49 6.72
N LYS A 169 -6.23 9.91 7.54
CA LYS A 169 -5.84 8.87 8.50
C LYS A 169 -5.23 7.68 7.76
N ASP A 170 -5.88 7.25 6.69
CA ASP A 170 -5.50 6.05 5.96
C ASP A 170 -4.24 6.30 5.10
N VAL A 171 -4.02 7.51 4.56
CA VAL A 171 -2.74 7.95 3.96
C VAL A 171 -1.59 7.89 4.97
N THR A 172 -1.84 8.30 6.21
CA THR A 172 -0.83 8.24 7.28
C THR A 172 -0.46 6.78 7.57
N GLU A 173 -1.44 5.87 7.56
CA GLU A 173 -1.20 4.43 7.72
C GLU A 173 -0.36 3.86 6.57
N VAL A 174 -0.66 4.23 5.32
CA VAL A 174 0.15 3.87 4.14
C VAL A 174 1.62 4.31 4.33
N GLY A 175 1.85 5.53 4.84
CA GLY A 175 3.19 6.01 5.15
C GLY A 175 3.94 5.14 6.16
N HIS A 176 3.25 4.65 7.20
CA HIS A 176 3.85 3.74 8.17
C HIS A 176 4.21 2.36 7.57
N LEU A 177 3.41 1.86 6.62
CA LEU A 177 3.74 0.61 5.90
C LEU A 177 5.02 0.76 5.07
N GLY A 178 5.24 1.93 4.46
CA GLY A 178 6.48 2.22 3.74
C GLY A 178 7.72 2.12 4.64
N ALA A 179 7.65 2.65 5.87
CA ALA A 179 8.75 2.60 6.82
C ALA A 179 9.14 1.17 7.25
N VAL A 180 8.21 0.20 7.18
CA VAL A 180 8.51 -1.21 7.45
C VAL A 180 9.47 -1.79 6.40
N LEU A 181 9.33 -1.40 5.13
CA LEU A 181 10.25 -1.84 4.07
C LEU A 181 11.63 -1.20 4.22
N ASP A 182 11.69 0.08 4.59
CA ASP A 182 12.96 0.78 4.79
C ASP A 182 13.79 0.15 5.91
N GLY A 183 13.15 -0.42 6.93
CA GLY A 183 13.84 -1.13 8.02
C GLY A 183 14.46 -2.48 7.61
N LEU A 184 14.14 -3.00 6.42
CA LEU A 184 14.66 -4.28 5.90
C LEU A 184 15.83 -4.12 4.93
N ALA A 185 16.11 -2.89 4.48
CA ALA A 185 17.20 -2.54 3.57
C ALA A 185 18.53 -2.34 4.31
#